data_AF-A0A7C1J714-F1
#
_entry.id   AF-A0A7C1J714-F1
#
_cell.length_a   1.000
_cell.length_b   1.000
_cell.length_c   1.000
_cell.angle_alpha   90.00
_cell.angle_beta   90.00
_cell.angle_gamma   90.00
#
_symmetry.space_group_name_H-M   'P 1'
#
loop_
_entity.id
_entity.type
_entity.pdbx_description
1 polymer ?
#
loop_
_entity_poly.entity_id
_entity_poly.type
_entity_poly.pdbx_seq_one_letter_code
_entity_poly.pdbx_strand_id
1 'polypeptide(L)'
;MVSSTIENANPATRISWANFLLCFVDWFEPDQGTMVIAGAGHNSSYRRDVLMQYSADLEYRLASERVLHMELSAKGFQIYLAPEARTYHLNLAKLKSYLEHSFLGGRVFGSFRSQTWHLTHKIVYILGAPLIPVVRLKRIFTQLNTPQKRVKSLFWSSLPLIVAGLVCHACGEVIGYAFGAGNSQLLYTSFELNRRQHLLSDELAATWE
;
A
#
# COMPACT_ATOMS: atom_id res chain seq x y z
N MET A 1 -11.64 -15.70 0.84
CA MET A 1 -10.94 -14.92 1.89
C MET A 1 -11.73 -13.66 2.13
N VAL A 2 -11.55 -12.98 3.27
CA VAL A 2 -12.30 -11.74 3.58
C VAL A 2 -11.34 -10.65 4.01
N SER A 3 -11.50 -9.44 3.48
CA SER A 3 -10.73 -8.24 3.84
C SER A 3 -11.64 -7.18 4.44
N SER A 4 -11.11 -6.40 5.38
CA SER A 4 -11.78 -5.18 5.85
C SER A 4 -11.61 -4.04 4.86
N THR A 5 -12.51 -3.06 4.94
CA THR A 5 -12.27 -1.71 4.41
C THR A 5 -11.26 -0.97 5.28
N ILE A 6 -10.70 0.11 4.74
CA ILE A 6 -9.69 0.91 5.41
C ILE A 6 -10.13 2.37 5.46
N GLU A 7 -10.10 2.94 6.66
CA GLU A 7 -10.37 4.35 6.94
C GLU A 7 -9.11 5.04 7.49
N ASN A 8 -9.01 6.35 7.32
CA ASN A 8 -7.89 7.11 7.85
C ASN A 8 -8.12 7.46 9.33
N ALA A 9 -7.29 6.94 10.23
CA ALA A 9 -7.42 7.15 11.67
C ALA A 9 -6.92 8.54 12.15
N ASN A 10 -6.06 9.20 11.37
CA ASN A 10 -5.52 10.54 11.70
C ASN A 10 -5.68 11.49 10.50
N PRO A 11 -6.91 11.92 10.16
CA PRO A 11 -7.21 12.63 8.92
C PRO A 11 -6.85 14.13 8.93
N ALA A 12 -6.24 14.63 10.00
CA ALA A 12 -6.01 16.07 10.20
C ALA A 12 -4.99 16.67 9.22
N THR A 13 -4.06 15.85 8.71
CA THR A 13 -2.95 16.33 7.88
C THR A 13 -3.01 15.85 6.44
N ARG A 14 -2.54 16.70 5.51
CA ARG A 14 -2.40 16.34 4.08
C ARG A 14 -1.40 15.22 3.84
N ILE A 15 -0.37 15.10 4.70
CA ILE A 15 0.63 14.03 4.62
C ILE A 15 0.00 12.69 5.00
N SER A 16 -0.82 12.66 6.05
CA SER A 16 -1.62 11.48 6.41
C SER A 16 -2.49 11.02 5.25
N TRP A 17 -3.23 11.95 4.62
CA TRP A 17 -4.04 11.62 3.44
C TRP A 17 -3.21 11.18 2.23
N ALA A 18 -2.06 11.80 1.98
CA ALA A 18 -1.17 11.35 0.90
C ALA A 18 -0.69 9.91 1.15
N ASN A 19 -0.22 9.60 2.36
CA ASN A 19 0.17 8.24 2.74
C ASN A 19 -1.00 7.26 2.60
N PHE A 20 -2.19 7.63 3.09
CA PHE A 20 -3.39 6.82 2.99
C PHE A 20 -3.75 6.52 1.53
N LEU A 21 -3.78 7.53 0.67
CA LEU A 21 -4.17 7.37 -0.73
C LEU A 21 -3.17 6.53 -1.52
N LEU A 22 -1.89 6.58 -1.16
CA LEU A 22 -0.86 5.74 -1.78
C LEU A 22 -0.99 4.26 -1.39
N CYS A 23 -1.33 3.99 -0.12
CA CYS A 23 -1.29 2.65 0.45
C CYS A 23 -2.65 1.93 0.44
N PHE A 24 -3.75 2.65 0.63
CA PHE A 24 -5.04 2.07 1.03
C PHE A 24 -6.25 2.48 0.19
N VAL A 25 -6.10 3.36 -0.81
CA VAL A 25 -7.25 3.87 -1.61
C VAL A 25 -8.09 2.77 -2.25
N ASP A 26 -7.50 1.61 -2.55
CA ASP A 26 -8.20 0.46 -3.14
C ASP A 26 -9.32 -0.09 -2.25
N TRP A 27 -9.29 0.20 -0.95
CA TRP A 27 -10.23 -0.33 0.05
C TRP A 27 -10.97 0.78 0.82
N PHE A 28 -10.90 2.02 0.31
CA PHE A 28 -11.50 3.19 0.94
C PHE A 28 -12.97 3.34 0.56
N GLU A 29 -13.85 3.26 1.55
CA GLU A 29 -15.30 3.47 1.44
C GLU A 29 -15.94 2.81 0.19
N PRO A 30 -15.86 1.49 0.00
CA PRO A 30 -16.60 0.85 -1.08
C PRO A 30 -18.11 1.05 -0.88
N ASP A 31 -18.84 1.33 -1.97
CA ASP A 31 -20.29 1.59 -1.89
C ASP A 31 -21.07 0.34 -1.45
N GLN A 32 -20.55 -0.85 -1.78
CA GLN A 32 -21.07 -2.14 -1.39
C GLN A 32 -19.96 -3.18 -1.34
N GLY A 33 -20.23 -4.34 -0.73
CA GLY A 33 -19.28 -5.43 -0.70
C GLY A 33 -18.98 -5.96 -2.10
N THR A 34 -17.69 -6.22 -2.36
CA THR A 34 -17.22 -6.55 -3.71
C THR A 34 -16.05 -7.53 -3.66
N MET A 35 -15.85 -8.26 -4.76
CA MET A 35 -14.67 -9.12 -4.92
C MET A 35 -13.49 -8.28 -5.42
N VAL A 36 -12.35 -8.42 -4.76
CA VAL A 36 -11.11 -7.72 -5.09
C VAL A 36 -9.99 -8.69 -5.38
N ILE A 37 -9.08 -8.27 -6.27
CA ILE A 37 -7.86 -9.03 -6.60
C ILE A 37 -6.90 -9.07 -5.41
N ALA A 38 -6.84 -7.98 -4.64
CA ALA A 38 -6.01 -7.88 -3.45
C ALA A 38 -6.77 -7.19 -2.32
N GLY A 39 -6.76 -7.82 -1.14
CA GLY A 39 -7.30 -7.28 0.10
C GLY A 39 -6.32 -6.35 0.81
N ALA A 40 -6.77 -5.74 1.90
CA ALA A 40 -6.09 -4.70 2.66
C ALA A 40 -4.90 -5.20 3.51
N GLY A 41 -3.98 -5.92 2.87
CA GLY A 41 -2.79 -6.50 3.50
C GLY A 41 -3.14 -7.21 4.80
N HIS A 42 -2.48 -6.79 5.89
CA HIS A 42 -2.58 -7.38 7.23
C HIS A 42 -3.99 -7.36 7.83
N ASN A 43 -4.94 -6.68 7.17
CA ASN A 43 -6.34 -6.59 7.55
C ASN A 43 -7.21 -7.58 6.74
N SER A 44 -6.61 -8.69 6.34
CA SER A 44 -7.24 -9.78 5.60
C SER A 44 -7.23 -11.06 6.41
N SER A 45 -8.31 -11.82 6.31
CA SER A 45 -8.48 -13.15 6.89
C SER A 45 -8.40 -14.22 5.81
N TYR A 46 -7.70 -15.31 6.14
CA TYR A 46 -7.39 -16.38 5.21
C TYR A 46 -7.95 -17.71 5.70
N ARG A 47 -8.39 -18.57 4.77
CA ARG A 47 -8.63 -19.97 5.10
C ARG A 47 -7.28 -20.65 5.34
N ARG A 48 -7.16 -21.41 6.43
CA ARG A 48 -5.91 -22.06 6.83
C ARG A 48 -5.36 -22.98 5.74
N ASP A 49 -6.21 -23.81 5.14
CA ASP A 49 -5.83 -24.75 4.09
C ASP A 49 -5.24 -24.06 2.85
N VAL A 50 -5.68 -22.85 2.53
CA VAL A 50 -5.10 -22.04 1.44
C VAL A 50 -3.69 -21.56 1.80
N LEU A 51 -3.48 -21.04 3.01
CA LEU A 51 -2.15 -20.57 3.43
C LEU A 51 -1.14 -21.72 3.59
N MET A 52 -1.59 -22.88 4.07
CA MET A 52 -0.71 -24.03 4.29
C MET A 52 -0.08 -24.57 2.99
N GLN A 53 -0.64 -24.26 1.82
CA GLN A 53 -0.02 -24.55 0.52
C GLN A 53 1.32 -23.85 0.31
N TYR A 54 1.59 -22.79 1.09
CA TYR A 54 2.82 -22.00 1.03
C TYR A 54 3.76 -22.28 2.20
N SER A 55 3.46 -23.27 3.05
CA SER A 55 4.10 -23.52 4.36
C SER A 55 5.57 -23.12 4.51
N ALA A 56 6.47 -23.60 3.65
CA ALA A 56 7.92 -23.30 3.72
C ALA A 56 8.28 -21.84 3.36
N ASP A 57 7.49 -21.19 2.49
CA ASP A 57 7.72 -19.82 2.00
C ASP A 57 6.73 -18.81 2.60
N LEU A 58 5.88 -19.23 3.56
CA LEU A 58 4.74 -18.43 3.98
C LEU A 58 5.16 -17.08 4.58
N GLU A 59 6.16 -17.08 5.45
CA GLU A 59 6.72 -15.85 6.04
C GLU A 59 7.20 -14.88 4.97
N TYR A 60 7.94 -15.40 3.98
CA TYR A 60 8.44 -14.60 2.87
C TYR A 60 7.29 -14.02 2.04
N ARG A 61 6.25 -14.80 1.72
CA ARG A 61 5.12 -14.31 0.92
C ARG A 61 4.24 -13.32 1.68
N LEU A 62 4.13 -13.45 3.00
CA LEU A 62 3.45 -12.48 3.85
C LEU A 62 4.22 -11.15 3.96
N ALA A 63 5.54 -11.15 3.73
CA ALA A 63 6.31 -9.90 3.69
C ALA A 63 5.88 -8.94 2.56
N SER A 64 5.22 -9.46 1.51
CA SER A 64 4.51 -8.65 0.51
C SER A 64 3.16 -9.27 0.17
N GLU A 65 2.17 -9.11 1.06
CA GLU A 65 0.83 -9.65 0.86
C GLU A 65 0.16 -9.21 -0.44
N ARG A 66 0.49 -8.02 -0.95
CA ARG A 66 0.00 -7.59 -2.26
C ARG A 66 0.42 -8.55 -3.37
N VAL A 67 1.66 -9.05 -3.32
CA VAL A 67 2.17 -10.03 -4.29
C VAL A 67 1.51 -11.39 -4.06
N LEU A 68 1.41 -11.84 -2.80
CA LEU A 68 0.68 -13.07 -2.46
C LEU A 68 -0.78 -13.05 -2.96
N HIS A 69 -1.49 -11.93 -2.80
CA HIS A 69 -2.86 -11.80 -3.28
C HIS A 69 -2.96 -11.86 -4.81
N MET A 70 -2.03 -11.23 -5.53
CA MET A 70 -1.98 -11.34 -6.99
C MET A 70 -1.78 -12.79 -7.44
N GLU A 71 -0.92 -13.55 -6.77
CA GLU A 71 -0.72 -14.98 -7.05
C GLU A 71 -1.95 -15.82 -6.70
N LEU A 72 -2.57 -15.58 -5.55
CA LEU A 72 -3.81 -16.25 -5.14
C LEU A 72 -4.93 -15.98 -6.15
N SER A 73 -5.07 -14.73 -6.61
CA SER A 73 -6.02 -14.36 -7.66
C SER A 73 -5.72 -15.07 -8.98
N ALA A 74 -4.45 -15.21 -9.37
CA ALA A 74 -4.05 -15.97 -10.56
C ALA A 74 -4.37 -17.47 -10.44
N LYS A 75 -4.45 -18.01 -9.22
CA LYS A 75 -4.92 -19.38 -8.92
C LYS A 75 -6.45 -19.51 -8.80
N GLY A 76 -7.20 -18.44 -9.07
CA GLY A 76 -8.67 -18.43 -9.03
C GLY A 76 -9.28 -18.20 -7.65
N PHE A 77 -8.46 -17.91 -6.62
CA PHE A 77 -9.00 -17.53 -5.33
C PHE A 77 -9.53 -16.09 -5.34
N GLN A 78 -10.59 -15.86 -4.58
CA GLN A 78 -11.22 -14.54 -4.45
C GLN A 78 -11.14 -14.01 -3.02
N ILE A 79 -11.05 -12.69 -2.91
CA ILE A 79 -11.09 -11.95 -1.65
C ILE A 79 -12.35 -11.08 -1.68
N TYR A 80 -13.25 -11.29 -0.71
CA TYR A 80 -14.41 -10.45 -0.51
C TYR A 80 -14.05 -9.27 0.39
N LEU A 81 -14.28 -8.04 -0.07
CA LEU A 81 -14.15 -6.83 0.73
C LEU A 81 -15.48 -6.57 1.44
N ALA A 82 -15.49 -6.75 2.76
CA ALA A 82 -16.69 -6.60 3.59
C ALA A 82 -16.85 -5.14 4.04
N PRO A 83 -17.87 -4.39 3.58
CA PRO A 83 -18.01 -2.96 3.84
C PRO A 83 -18.34 -2.63 5.31
N GLU A 84 -18.88 -3.60 6.05
CA GLU A 84 -19.19 -3.48 7.47
C GLU A 84 -17.96 -3.68 8.36
N ALA A 85 -16.95 -4.42 7.88
CA ALA A 85 -15.69 -4.62 8.59
C ALA A 85 -14.75 -3.44 8.29
N ARG A 86 -14.60 -2.52 9.26
CA ARG A 86 -13.83 -1.29 9.09
C ARG A 86 -12.58 -1.29 9.97
N THR A 87 -11.44 -1.04 9.35
CA THR A 87 -10.19 -0.82 10.06
C THR A 87 -9.75 0.63 9.91
N TYR A 88 -9.53 1.30 11.03
CA TYR A 88 -8.95 2.64 11.06
C TYR A 88 -7.44 2.53 11.10
N HIS A 89 -6.79 2.91 10.00
CA HIS A 89 -5.36 2.80 9.83
C HIS A 89 -4.66 4.11 10.16
N LEU A 90 -3.68 4.07 11.07
CA LEU A 90 -2.83 5.22 11.38
C LEU A 90 -1.82 5.45 10.26
N ASN A 91 -1.78 6.66 9.72
CA ASN A 91 -0.90 7.06 8.62
C ASN A 91 0.24 7.96 9.09
N LEU A 92 1.32 8.00 8.31
CA LEU A 92 2.44 8.88 8.61
C LEU A 92 2.03 10.34 8.43
N ALA A 93 2.43 11.21 9.35
CA ALA A 93 2.13 12.65 9.27
C ALA A 93 3.39 13.51 9.11
N LYS A 94 4.58 12.96 9.38
CA LYS A 94 5.87 13.64 9.15
C LYS A 94 6.34 13.43 7.71
N LEU A 95 6.68 14.53 7.03
CA LEU A 95 7.08 14.51 5.61
C LEU A 95 8.29 13.61 5.34
N LYS A 96 9.34 13.73 6.16
CA LYS A 96 10.56 12.90 6.03
C LYS A 96 10.22 11.42 6.12
N SER A 97 9.48 11.04 7.16
CA SER A 97 9.04 9.66 7.39
C SER A 97 8.19 9.12 6.24
N TYR A 98 7.27 9.94 5.72
CA TYR A 98 6.44 9.58 4.58
C TYR A 98 7.26 9.30 3.30
N LEU A 99 8.23 10.15 2.97
CA LEU A 99 9.06 9.97 1.76
C LEU A 99 10.02 8.78 1.91
N GLU A 100 10.64 8.61 3.09
CA GLU A 100 11.47 7.46 3.41
C GLU A 100 10.66 6.15 3.31
N HIS A 101 9.48 6.12 3.93
CA HIS A 101 8.57 4.99 3.86
C HIS A 101 8.14 4.68 2.42
N SER A 102 7.79 5.70 1.64
CA SER A 102 7.40 5.53 0.23
C SER A 102 8.52 4.90 -0.59
N PHE A 103 9.76 5.36 -0.44
CA PHE A 103 10.92 4.80 -1.14
C PHE A 103 11.23 3.37 -0.70
N LEU A 104 11.29 3.11 0.61
CA LEU A 104 11.58 1.79 1.17
C LEU A 104 10.52 0.76 0.75
N GLY A 105 9.24 1.14 0.82
CA GLY A 105 8.12 0.32 0.39
C GLY A 105 8.17 0.01 -1.11
N GLY A 106 8.54 1.00 -1.93
CA GLY A 106 8.77 0.78 -3.36
C GLY A 106 9.88 -0.23 -3.63
N ARG A 107 11.00 -0.12 -2.91
CA ARG A 107 12.13 -1.06 -3.07
C ARG A 107 11.79 -2.47 -2.64
N VAL A 108 11.09 -2.62 -1.53
CA VAL A 108 10.52 -3.90 -1.10
C VAL A 108 9.63 -4.46 -2.21
N PHE A 109 8.58 -3.73 -2.60
CA PHE A 109 7.63 -4.18 -3.61
C PHE A 109 8.31 -4.57 -4.94
N GLY A 110 9.22 -3.73 -5.45
CA GLY A 110 9.94 -4.01 -6.69
C GLY A 110 10.79 -5.28 -6.62
N SER A 111 11.43 -5.52 -5.48
CA SER A 111 12.24 -6.74 -5.27
C SER A 111 11.40 -8.02 -5.27
N PHE A 112 10.27 -8.02 -4.57
CA PHE A 112 9.35 -9.17 -4.55
C PHE A 112 8.71 -9.39 -5.91
N ARG A 113 8.24 -8.32 -6.56
CA ARG A 113 7.58 -8.40 -7.86
C ARG A 113 8.48 -8.95 -8.96
N SER A 114 9.78 -8.65 -8.92
CA SER A 114 10.75 -9.06 -9.95
C SER A 114 11.59 -10.27 -9.58
N GLN A 115 11.26 -10.96 -8.48
CA GLN A 115 12.06 -12.08 -7.97
C GLN A 115 12.29 -13.17 -9.02
N THR A 116 11.26 -13.49 -9.80
CA THR A 116 11.28 -14.54 -10.83
C THR A 116 11.57 -14.02 -12.24
N TRP A 117 11.84 -12.71 -12.40
CA TRP A 117 11.98 -12.10 -13.71
C TRP A 117 13.39 -12.27 -14.28
N HIS A 118 13.46 -12.58 -15.58
CA HIS A 118 14.69 -12.44 -16.36
C HIS A 118 15.14 -10.97 -16.45
N LEU A 119 16.42 -10.76 -16.77
CA LEU A 119 17.03 -9.44 -16.84
C LEU A 119 16.32 -8.51 -17.84
N THR A 120 15.84 -9.05 -18.96
CA THR A 120 15.10 -8.28 -19.97
C THR A 120 13.81 -7.66 -19.42
N HIS A 121 13.01 -8.44 -18.69
CA HIS A 121 11.80 -7.93 -18.02
C HIS A 121 12.15 -6.85 -16.99
N LYS A 122 13.22 -7.02 -16.21
CA LYS A 122 13.68 -5.98 -15.28
C LYS A 122 14.04 -4.68 -15.99
N ILE A 123 14.80 -4.74 -17.09
CA ILE A 123 15.17 -3.56 -17.89
C ILE A 123 13.94 -2.85 -18.43
N VAL A 124 12.98 -3.58 -19.02
CA VAL A 124 11.74 -2.99 -19.54
C VAL A 124 10.98 -2.23 -18.46
N TYR A 125 10.84 -2.81 -17.26
CA TYR A 125 10.17 -2.16 -16.15
C TYR A 125 10.93 -0.98 -15.55
N ILE A 126 12.27 -1.02 -15.55
CA ILE A 126 13.12 0.10 -15.15
C ILE A 126 12.94 1.28 -16.13
N LEU A 127 13.00 1.01 -17.43
CA LEU A 127 12.82 2.05 -18.46
C LEU A 127 11.38 2.59 -18.47
N GLY A 128 10.40 1.73 -18.17
CA GLY A 128 8.98 2.11 -18.03
C GLY A 128 8.64 2.77 -16.69
N ALA A 129 9.57 2.82 -15.72
CA ALA A 129 9.32 3.34 -14.39
C ALA A 129 8.78 4.79 -14.33
N PRO A 130 9.18 5.71 -15.23
CA PRO A 130 8.58 7.05 -15.28
C PRO A 130 7.06 7.07 -15.48
N LEU A 131 6.47 5.99 -16.03
CA LEU A 131 5.01 5.85 -16.16
C LEU A 131 4.31 5.37 -14.88
N ILE A 132 5.05 4.81 -13.92
CA ILE A 132 4.47 4.27 -12.66
C ILE A 132 3.68 5.35 -11.91
N PRO A 133 4.22 6.56 -11.64
CA PRO A 133 3.46 7.61 -10.97
C PRO A 133 2.19 8.01 -11.72
N VAL A 134 2.23 8.08 -13.05
CA VAL A 134 1.07 8.47 -13.88
C VAL A 134 -0.05 7.43 -13.79
N VAL A 135 0.31 6.15 -13.97
CA VAL A 135 -0.66 5.04 -13.90
C VAL A 135 -1.26 4.93 -12.50
N ARG A 136 -0.43 5.04 -11.45
CA ARG A 136 -0.91 4.98 -10.07
C ARG A 136 -1.75 6.20 -9.69
N LEU A 137 -1.40 7.41 -10.14
CA LEU A 137 -2.22 8.60 -9.90
C LEU A 137 -3.58 8.48 -10.59
N LYS A 138 -3.62 7.99 -11.84
CA LYS A 138 -4.87 7.69 -12.54
C LYS A 138 -5.72 6.69 -11.74
N ARG A 139 -5.11 5.60 -11.24
CA ARG A 139 -5.81 4.61 -10.39
C ARG A 139 -6.37 5.26 -9.13
N ILE A 140 -5.59 6.06 -8.39
CA ILE A 140 -6.06 6.79 -7.20
C ILE A 140 -7.27 7.65 -7.56
N PHE A 141 -7.19 8.42 -8.64
CA PHE A 141 -8.29 9.27 -9.10
C PHE A 141 -9.54 8.49 -9.50
N THR A 142 -9.38 7.33 -10.15
CA THR A 142 -10.49 6.43 -10.49
C THR A 142 -11.16 5.84 -9.26
N GLN A 143 -10.39 5.47 -8.22
CA GLN A 143 -10.97 4.97 -6.96
C GLN A 143 -11.69 6.06 -6.18
N LEU A 144 -11.25 7.31 -6.31
CA LEU A 144 -11.97 8.50 -5.84
C LEU A 144 -13.05 8.90 -6.87
N ASN A 145 -13.96 7.97 -7.16
CA ASN A 145 -14.99 8.08 -8.19
C ASN A 145 -16.09 9.11 -7.88
N THR A 146 -16.22 9.56 -6.62
CA THR A 146 -17.21 10.57 -6.21
C THR A 146 -16.54 11.87 -5.72
N PRO A 147 -17.19 13.03 -5.91
CA PRO A 147 -16.74 14.30 -5.32
C PRO A 147 -16.59 14.24 -3.79
N GLN A 148 -17.48 13.51 -3.12
CA GLN A 148 -17.49 13.36 -1.66
C GLN A 148 -16.20 12.69 -1.17
N LYS A 149 -15.77 11.60 -1.82
CA LYS A 149 -14.50 10.94 -1.51
C LYS A 149 -13.29 11.85 -1.72
N ARG A 150 -13.29 12.67 -2.78
CA ARG A 150 -12.20 13.62 -3.08
C ARG A 150 -12.10 14.73 -2.04
N VAL A 151 -13.23 15.24 -1.57
CA VAL A 151 -13.28 16.26 -0.50
C VAL A 151 -12.85 15.63 0.83
N LYS A 152 -13.43 14.48 1.21
CA LYS A 152 -13.10 13.77 2.45
C LYS A 152 -11.60 13.45 2.54
N SER A 153 -11.02 12.98 1.43
CA SER A 153 -9.59 12.61 1.38
C SER A 153 -8.63 13.78 1.14
N LEU A 154 -9.13 15.02 1.13
CA LEU A 154 -8.33 16.22 0.84
C LEU A 154 -7.52 16.13 -0.46
N PHE A 155 -8.00 15.36 -1.45
CA PHE A 155 -7.23 14.90 -2.62
C PHE A 155 -6.48 16.05 -3.32
N TRP A 156 -7.18 17.14 -3.65
CA TRP A 156 -6.58 18.26 -4.38
C TRP A 156 -5.49 18.96 -3.58
N SER A 157 -5.68 19.13 -2.28
CA SER A 157 -4.68 19.78 -1.42
C SER A 157 -3.49 18.87 -1.11
N SER A 158 -3.71 17.55 -1.12
CA SER A 158 -2.67 16.53 -0.92
C SER A 158 -1.96 16.15 -2.23
N LEU A 159 -2.44 16.60 -3.40
CA LEU A 159 -1.95 16.20 -4.71
C LEU A 159 -0.41 16.34 -4.89
N PRO A 160 0.24 17.45 -4.48
CA PRO A 160 1.70 17.55 -4.59
C PRO A 160 2.43 16.47 -3.76
N LEU A 161 1.89 16.13 -2.58
CA LEU A 161 2.45 15.10 -1.71
C LEU A 161 2.20 13.69 -2.25
N ILE A 162 1.04 13.46 -2.86
CA ILE A 162 0.71 12.20 -3.56
C ILE A 162 1.73 11.99 -4.69
N VAL A 163 1.94 13.00 -5.54
CA VAL A 163 2.92 12.92 -6.64
C VAL A 163 4.33 12.69 -6.11
N ALA A 164 4.76 13.41 -5.07
CA ALA A 164 6.08 13.22 -4.47
C ALA A 164 6.28 11.79 -3.94
N GLY A 165 5.32 11.24 -3.20
CA GLY A 165 5.40 9.86 -2.70
C GLY A 165 5.36 8.83 -3.82
N LEU A 166 4.56 9.04 -4.87
CA LEU A 166 4.52 8.14 -6.03
C LEU A 166 5.86 8.11 -6.77
N VAL A 167 6.51 9.26 -6.94
CA VAL A 167 7.86 9.35 -7.52
C VAL A 167 8.88 8.65 -6.63
N CYS A 168 8.88 8.94 -5.31
CA CYS A 168 9.77 8.25 -4.36
C CYS A 168 9.58 6.73 -4.39
N HIS A 169 8.34 6.26 -4.42
CA HIS A 169 8.02 4.84 -4.52
C HIS A 169 8.51 4.24 -5.83
N ALA A 170 8.29 4.92 -6.97
CA ALA A 170 8.79 4.46 -8.27
C ALA A 170 10.31 4.37 -8.31
N CYS A 171 11.03 5.33 -7.72
CA CYS A 171 12.48 5.25 -7.54
C CYS A 171 12.88 4.04 -6.70
N GLY A 172 12.17 3.80 -5.59
CA GLY A 172 12.35 2.60 -4.77
C GLY A 172 12.18 1.32 -5.60
N GLU A 173 11.09 1.22 -6.36
CA GLU A 173 10.80 0.07 -7.23
C GLU A 173 11.94 -0.22 -8.21
N VAL A 174 12.50 0.80 -8.87
CA VAL A 174 13.64 0.67 -9.78
C VAL A 174 14.85 0.07 -9.07
N ILE A 175 15.18 0.55 -7.88
CA ILE A 175 16.27 -0.03 -7.07
C ILE A 175 15.94 -1.46 -6.66
N GLY A 176 14.67 -1.75 -6.34
CA GLY A 176 14.19 -3.11 -6.06
C GLY A 176 14.37 -4.06 -7.24
N TYR A 177 14.08 -3.61 -8.47
CA TYR A 177 14.28 -4.40 -9.70
C TYR A 177 15.76 -4.70 -9.95
N ALA A 178 16.61 -3.68 -9.82
CA ALA A 178 18.03 -3.79 -10.14
C ALA A 178 18.83 -4.53 -9.06
N PHE A 179 18.55 -4.28 -7.78
CA PHE A 179 19.43 -4.66 -6.66
C PHE A 179 18.73 -5.43 -5.53
N GLY A 180 17.42 -5.69 -5.65
CA GLY A 180 16.64 -6.35 -4.61
C GLY A 180 16.39 -5.49 -3.37
N ALA A 181 15.83 -6.10 -2.32
CA ALA A 181 15.37 -5.41 -1.12
C ALA A 181 16.51 -4.81 -0.28
N GLY A 182 17.67 -5.50 -0.20
CA GLY A 182 18.70 -5.17 0.80
C GLY A 182 18.12 -5.10 2.22
N ASN A 183 18.54 -4.11 3.01
CA ASN A 183 18.02 -3.87 4.36
C ASN A 183 16.66 -3.14 4.37
N SER A 184 16.06 -2.86 3.19
CA SER A 184 14.85 -2.03 3.11
C SER A 184 13.65 -2.70 3.76
N GLN A 185 13.58 -4.03 3.77
CA GLN A 185 12.50 -4.77 4.46
C GLN A 185 12.50 -4.47 5.96
N LEU A 186 13.67 -4.55 6.60
CA LEU A 186 13.82 -4.30 8.04
C LEU A 186 13.49 -2.84 8.37
N LEU A 187 14.03 -1.90 7.60
CA LEU A 187 13.77 -0.47 7.78
C LEU A 187 12.30 -0.11 7.52
N TYR A 188 11.66 -0.73 6.52
CA TYR A 188 10.25 -0.53 6.24
C TYR A 188 9.37 -1.07 7.38
N THR A 189 9.72 -2.25 7.91
CA THR A 189 9.01 -2.88 9.04
C THR A 189 9.05 -2.00 10.29
N SER A 190 10.14 -1.25 10.52
CA SER A 190 10.20 -0.34 11.68
C SER A 190 9.16 0.77 11.59
N PHE A 191 8.88 1.30 10.40
CA PHE A 191 7.78 2.24 10.18
C PHE A 191 6.42 1.57 10.41
N GLU A 192 6.19 0.37 9.88
CA GLU A 192 4.91 -0.34 10.04
C GLU A 192 4.58 -0.64 11.51
N LEU A 193 5.57 -1.06 12.30
CA LEU A 193 5.39 -1.40 13.71
C LEU A 193 5.36 -0.17 14.64
N ASN A 194 6.00 0.94 14.24
CA ASN A 194 6.19 2.11 15.11
C ASN A 194 5.55 3.40 14.56
N ARG A 195 4.46 3.29 13.79
CA ARG A 195 3.79 4.45 13.13
C ARG A 195 3.50 5.63 14.07
N ARG A 196 3.22 5.36 15.36
CA ARG A 196 2.99 6.39 16.39
C ARG A 196 4.15 7.39 16.52
N GLN A 197 5.39 6.96 16.31
CA GLN A 197 6.57 7.83 16.38
C GLN A 197 6.65 8.82 15.20
N HIS A 198 5.84 8.59 14.17
CA HIS A 198 5.81 9.37 12.93
C HIS A 198 4.54 10.24 12.78
N LEU A 199 3.78 10.37 13.88
CA LEU A 199 2.66 11.31 14.01
C LEU A 199 3.15 12.68 14.47
N LEU A 200 2.37 13.72 14.20
CA LEU A 200 2.55 15.02 14.86
C LEU A 200 2.04 14.93 16.31
N SER A 201 2.59 15.74 17.20
CA SER A 201 2.26 15.69 18.64
C SER A 201 0.76 15.82 18.92
N ASP A 202 0.06 16.66 18.15
CA ASP A 202 -1.37 16.92 18.32
C ASP A 202 -2.26 15.75 17.83
N GLU A 203 -1.78 14.94 16.87
CA GLU A 203 -2.52 13.75 16.39
C GLU A 203 -2.42 12.56 17.36
N LEU A 204 -1.37 12.49 18.18
CA LEU A 204 -1.22 11.45 19.20
C LEU A 204 -2.26 11.54 20.31
N ALA A 205 -2.68 12.77 20.67
CA ALA A 205 -3.69 13.00 21.69
C ALA A 205 -5.11 12.65 21.20
N ALA A 206 -5.40 12.94 19.92
CA ALA A 206 -6.74 12.82 19.34
C ALA A 206 -7.14 11.42 18.87
N THR A 207 -6.23 10.42 18.93
CA THR A 207 -6.49 9.08 18.37
C THR A 207 -7.27 8.14 19.31
N TRP A 208 -7.68 8.60 20.49
CA TRP A 208 -8.32 7.79 21.53
C TRP A 208 -9.50 8.47 22.25
N GLU A 209 -10.02 9.57 21.72
CA GLU A 209 -11.32 10.16 22.10
C GLU A 209 -12.41 9.75 21.10
#